data_AF-A0A428DRZ2-F1
#
_entry.id   AF-A0A428DRZ2-F1
#
_cell.length_a   1.000
_cell.length_b   1.000
_cell.length_c   1.000
_cell.angle_alpha   90.00
_cell.angle_beta   90.00
_cell.angle_gamma   90.00
#
_symmetry.space_group_name_H-M   'P 1'
#
loop_
_entity.id
_entity.type
_entity.pdbx_description
1 polymer ?
#
loop_
_entity_poly.entity_id
_entity_poly.type
_entity_poly.pdbx_seq_one_letter_code
_entity_poly.pdbx_strand_id
1 'polypeptide(L)'
;MSFIAQDFDKLDIITVPEERTQAVIRNHFLRYNRAVRCQVKIITMGMFSPYYDLAKQLFRVLKSFSIVFTLRYYISELRLKQSTGLFYSNT
;
A
#
# COMPACT_ATOMS: atom_id res chain seq x y z
N MET A 1 -0.11 8.44 -6.93
CA MET A 1 0.42 7.44 -5.98
C MET A 1 1.93 7.42 -6.14
N SER A 2 2.68 7.65 -5.07
CA SER A 2 4.15 7.50 -5.02
C SER A 2 4.49 6.07 -4.61
N PHE A 3 5.57 5.52 -5.17
CA PHE A 3 6.11 4.23 -4.76
C PHE A 3 7.37 4.48 -3.91
N ILE A 4 7.53 3.75 -2.81
CA ILE A 4 8.71 3.85 -1.94
C ILE A 4 9.08 2.43 -1.55
N ALA A 5 10.35 2.07 -1.72
CA ALA A 5 10.88 0.85 -1.14
C ALA A 5 11.71 1.21 0.09
N GLN A 6 11.52 0.44 1.16
CA GLN A 6 12.11 0.68 2.46
C GLN A 6 12.72 -0.62 2.98
N ASP A 7 13.82 -0.50 3.69
CA ASP A 7 14.41 -1.60 4.44
C ASP A 7 13.49 -1.99 5.59
N PHE A 8 13.33 -3.30 5.82
CA PHE A 8 12.40 -3.80 6.82
C PHE A 8 12.91 -3.60 8.25
N ASP A 9 14.22 -3.75 8.47
CA ASP A 9 14.80 -3.77 9.82
C ASP A 9 15.26 -2.38 10.25
N LYS A 10 15.85 -1.61 9.33
CA LYS A 10 16.38 -0.27 9.60
C LYS A 10 15.39 0.85 9.32
N LEU A 11 14.32 0.56 8.58
CA LEU A 11 13.35 1.55 8.10
C LEU A 11 13.98 2.63 7.19
N ASP A 12 15.15 2.35 6.60
CA ASP A 12 15.80 3.25 5.65
C ASP A 12 15.12 3.20 4.28
N ILE A 13 15.00 4.34 3.62
CA ILE A 13 14.45 4.41 2.26
C ILE A 13 15.51 3.90 1.28
N ILE A 14 15.22 2.80 0.59
CA ILE A 14 16.13 2.16 -0.38
C ILE A 14 16.01 2.85 -1.74
N THR A 15 14.78 3.12 -2.18
CA THR A 15 14.54 3.72 -3.49
C THR A 15 13.19 4.40 -3.55
N VAL A 16 13.16 5.51 -4.29
CA VAL A 16 11.95 6.23 -4.68
C VAL A 16 11.99 6.34 -6.21
N PRO A 17 11.18 5.54 -6.94
CA PRO A 17 11.10 5.66 -8.38
C PRO A 17 10.67 7.07 -8.79
N GLU A 18 11.46 7.67 -9.68
CA GLU A 18 11.27 9.04 -10.17
C GLU A 18 9.97 9.15 -10.98
N GLU A 19 9.71 8.15 -11.83
CA GLU A 19 8.46 8.02 -12.56
C GLU A 19 7.48 7.07 -11.89
N ARG A 20 6.21 7.47 -11.91
CA ARG A 20 5.10 6.78 -11.22
C ARG A 20 4.31 5.84 -12.13
N THR A 21 4.76 5.58 -13.35
CA THR A 21 4.04 4.74 -14.31
C THR A 21 4.22 3.26 -13.98
N GLN A 22 3.17 2.45 -14.18
CA GLN A 22 3.21 0.99 -13.96
C GLN A 22 4.40 0.31 -14.66
N ALA A 23 4.68 0.70 -15.91
CA ALA A 23 5.78 0.14 -16.69
C ALA A 23 7.14 0.40 -16.05
N VAL A 24 7.36 1.61 -15.50
CA VAL A 24 8.63 1.97 -14.86
C VAL A 24 8.81 1.21 -13.55
N ILE A 25 7.76 1.17 -12.72
CA ILE A 25 7.77 0.40 -11.47
C ILE A 25 8.03 -1.09 -11.76
N ARG A 26 7.35 -1.65 -12.77
CA ARG A 26 7.56 -3.02 -13.22
C ARG A 26 9.01 -3.27 -13.63
N ASN A 27 9.54 -2.42 -14.51
CA ASN A 27 10.90 -2.57 -15.04
C ASN A 27 11.96 -2.40 -13.95
N HIS A 28 11.73 -1.50 -12.99
CA HIS A 28 12.59 -1.32 -11.83
C HIS A 28 12.72 -2.62 -11.02
N PHE A 29 11.59 -3.27 -10.71
CA PHE A 29 11.61 -4.50 -9.91
C PHE A 29 12.05 -5.74 -10.70
N LEU A 30 11.79 -5.82 -12.00
CA LEU A 30 12.22 -6.94 -12.83
C LEU A 30 13.74 -7.06 -12.98
N ARG A 31 14.51 -6.00 -12.68
CA ARG A 31 15.97 -6.06 -12.61
C ARG A 31 16.46 -6.95 -11.47
N TYR A 32 15.66 -7.12 -10.41
CA TYR A 32 15.99 -7.98 -9.29
C TYR A 32 15.53 -9.42 -9.53
N ASN A 33 16.40 -10.37 -9.17
CA ASN A 33 16.09 -11.80 -9.23
C ASN A 33 14.80 -12.08 -8.43
N ARG A 34 13.98 -13.00 -8.94
CA ARG A 34 12.74 -13.44 -8.29
C ARG A 34 12.97 -13.87 -6.83
N ALA A 35 14.11 -14.50 -6.51
CA ALA A 35 14.45 -14.87 -5.14
C ALA A 35 14.46 -13.67 -4.18
N VAL A 36 15.05 -12.55 -4.62
CA VAL A 36 15.10 -11.29 -3.86
C VAL A 36 13.70 -10.68 -3.74
N ARG A 37 12.93 -10.67 -4.83
CA ARG A 37 11.54 -10.16 -4.80
C ARG A 37 10.62 -10.97 -3.88
N CYS A 38 10.85 -12.27 -3.75
CA CYS A 38 10.07 -13.12 -2.84
C CYS A 38 10.43 -12.93 -1.36
N GLN A 39 11.51 -12.20 -1.03
CA GLN A 39 11.87 -11.83 0.34
C GLN A 39 11.14 -10.60 0.85
N VAL A 40 10.42 -9.88 -0.01
CA VAL A 40 9.61 -8.72 0.39
C VAL A 40 8.54 -9.17 1.39
N LYS A 41 8.66 -8.70 2.63
CA LYS A 41 7.78 -9.08 3.74
C LYS A 41 6.46 -8.32 3.74
N ILE A 42 6.50 -7.03 3.41
CA ILE A 42 5.34 -6.13 3.48
C ILE A 42 5.28 -5.26 2.20
N ILE A 43 4.08 -5.13 1.64
CA ILE A 43 3.77 -4.25 0.51
C ILE A 43 2.55 -3.40 0.84
N THR A 44 2.77 -2.16 1.21
CA THR A 44 1.66 -1.25 1.51
C THR A 44 1.17 -0.58 0.23
N MET A 45 -0.12 -0.74 -0.07
CA MET A 45 -0.77 -0.02 -1.16
C MET A 45 -2.19 0.39 -0.79
N GLY A 46 -2.72 1.43 -1.42
CA GLY A 46 -4.10 1.86 -1.20
C GLY A 46 -5.12 0.81 -1.70
N MET A 47 -6.32 0.82 -1.12
CA MET A 47 -7.40 -0.15 -1.42
C MET A 47 -7.79 -0.22 -2.92
N PHE A 48 -7.68 0.88 -3.64
CA PHE A 48 -8.00 0.99 -5.07
C PHE A 48 -6.76 1.29 -5.91
N SER A 49 -5.62 0.75 -5.49
CA SER A 49 -4.37 0.96 -6.18
C SER A 49 -4.40 0.21 -7.52
N PRO A 50 -4.25 0.90 -8.67
CA PRO A 50 -4.14 0.21 -9.97
C PRO A 50 -2.90 -0.68 -10.06
N TYR A 51 -2.04 -0.68 -9.04
CA TYR A 51 -0.83 -1.48 -8.95
C TYR A 51 -1.06 -2.84 -8.28
N TYR A 52 -2.30 -3.21 -7.92
CA TYR A 52 -2.57 -4.48 -7.24
C TYR A 52 -2.13 -5.71 -8.04
N ASP A 53 -2.63 -5.84 -9.27
CA ASP A 53 -2.30 -6.97 -10.13
C ASP A 53 -0.79 -7.01 -10.43
N LEU A 54 -0.19 -5.83 -10.61
CA LEU A 54 1.25 -5.69 -10.79
C LEU A 54 2.03 -6.19 -9.56
N ALA A 55 1.63 -5.80 -8.34
CA ALA A 55 2.28 -6.22 -7.11
C ALA A 55 2.10 -7.73 -6.87
N LYS A 56 0.94 -8.29 -7.22
CA LYS A 56 0.67 -9.72 -7.16
C LYS A 56 1.54 -10.53 -8.12
N GLN A 57 1.85 -9.97 -9.29
CA GLN A 57 2.76 -10.61 -10.25
C GLN A 57 4.23 -10.48 -9.83
N LEU A 58 4.62 -9.34 -9.26
CA LEU A 58 6.01 -9.04 -8.94
C LEU A 58 6.47 -9.67 -7.62
N PHE A 59 5.58 -9.83 -6.65
CA PHE A 59 5.93 -10.24 -5.29
C PHE A 59 5.02 -11.36 -4.79
N ARG A 60 5.49 -12.13 -3.81
CA ARG A 60 4.64 -13.09 -3.10
C ARG A 60 3.81 -12.32 -2.07
N VAL A 61 2.62 -11.88 -2.47
CA VAL A 61 1.72 -11.10 -1.59
C VAL A 61 1.26 -11.99 -0.43
N LEU A 62 1.83 -11.78 0.76
CA LEU A 62 1.54 -12.60 1.94
C LEU A 62 0.46 -12.00 2.84
N LYS A 63 0.51 -10.70 3.19
CA LYS A 63 -0.40 -10.14 4.22
C LYS A 63 -0.81 -8.66 4.09
N SER A 64 -0.30 -7.92 3.14
CA SER A 64 -0.25 -6.45 3.30
C SER A 64 -1.49 -5.66 2.91
N PHE A 65 -2.48 -6.31 2.29
CA PHE A 65 -3.73 -5.64 1.94
C PHE A 65 -4.58 -5.26 3.16
N SER A 66 -4.49 -6.03 4.24
CA SER A 66 -5.44 -5.89 5.34
C SER A 66 -5.18 -4.68 6.22
N ILE A 67 -3.93 -4.32 6.53
CA ILE A 67 -3.63 -3.30 7.55
C ILE A 67 -4.09 -1.89 7.16
N VAL A 68 -3.80 -1.45 5.92
CA VAL A 68 -4.22 -0.12 5.46
C VAL A 68 -5.71 -0.09 5.13
N PHE A 69 -6.28 -1.19 4.60
CA PHE A 69 -7.71 -1.34 4.41
C PHE A 69 -8.46 -1.20 5.74
N THR A 70 -8.06 -1.96 6.76
CA THR A 70 -8.68 -1.96 8.08
C THR A 70 -8.59 -0.59 8.74
N LEU A 71 -7.41 0.04 8.78
CA LEU A 71 -7.26 1.37 9.36
C LEU A 71 -8.12 2.42 8.65
N ARG A 72 -8.12 2.44 7.32
CA ARG A 72 -8.92 3.40 6.56
C ARG A 72 -10.42 3.17 6.71
N TYR A 73 -10.86 1.90 6.72
CA TYR A 73 -12.25 1.52 6.97
C TYR A 73 -12.71 1.98 8.36
N TYR A 74 -11.93 1.69 9.41
CA TYR A 74 -12.25 2.12 10.78
C TYR A 74 -12.27 3.65 10.94
N ILE A 75 -11.32 4.37 10.31
CA ILE A 75 -11.34 5.85 10.33
C ILE A 75 -12.57 6.40 9.61
N SER A 76 -12.95 5.81 8.46
CA SER A 76 -14.17 6.18 7.75
C SER A 76 -15.42 5.88 8.58
N GLU A 77 -15.49 4.73 9.24
CA GLU A 77 -16.60 4.35 10.12
C GLU A 77 -16.73 5.30 11.32
N LEU A 78 -15.62 5.64 11.98
CA LEU A 78 -15.61 6.60 13.08
C LEU A 78 -16.06 8.00 12.64
N ARG A 79 -15.64 8.46 11.45
CA ARG A 79 -16.09 9.74 10.88
C ARG A 79 -17.59 9.73 10.57
N LEU A 80 -18.11 8.62 10.04
CA LEU A 80 -19.56 8.49 9.80
C LEU A 80 -20.34 8.51 11.11
N LYS A 81 -19.88 7.79 12.14
CA LYS A 81 -20.51 7.79 13.48
C LYS A 81 -20.50 9.18 14.14
N GLN A 82 -19.40 9.92 14.02
CA GLN A 82 -19.30 11.31 14.50
C GLN A 82 -20.22 12.25 13.71
N SER A 83 -20.28 12.08 12.38
CA SER A 83 -21.18 12.86 11.52
C SER A 83 -22.64 12.60 11.85
N THR A 84 -23.05 11.35 12.07
CA THR A 84 -24.42 11.03 12.50
C THR A 84 -24.72 11.57 13.90
N GLY A 85 -23.73 11.62 14.81
CA GLY A 85 -23.90 12.24 16.13
C GLY A 85 -24.16 13.74 16.09
N LEU A 86 -23.62 14.45 15.09
CA LEU A 86 -23.87 15.89 14.87
C LEU A 86 -25.26 16.19 14.28
N PHE A 87 -25.93 15.21 13.68
CA PHE A 87 -27.28 15.38 13.13
C PHE A 87 -28.41 15.09 14.13
N TYR A 88 -28.11 14.54 15.32
CA TYR A 88 -29.09 14.26 16.38
C TYR A 88 -29.02 15.22 17.58
N SER A 89 -28.14 16.23 17.57
CA SER A 89 -28.13 17.31 18.57
C SER A 89 -28.80 18.56 18.02
N ASN A 90 -30.12 18.49 17.84
CA ASN A 90 -31.03 19.64 17.82
C ASN A 90 -32.48 19.13 17.83
N THR A 91 -32.96 18.80 19.02
CA THR A 91 -34.31 19.12 19.55
C THR A 91 -34.30 18.82 21.04
#